data_AF-A0AAU3R114-F1
#
_entry.id   AF-A0AAU3R114-F1
#
_cell.length_a   1.000
_cell.length_b   1.000
_cell.length_c   1.000
_cell.angle_alpha   90.00
_cell.angle_beta   90.00
_cell.angle_gamma   90.00
#
_symmetry.space_group_name_H-M   'P 1'
#
loop_
_entity.id
_entity.type
_entity.pdbx_description
1 polymer ?
#
loop_
_entity_poly.entity_id
_entity_poly.type
_entity_poly.pdbx_seq_one_letter_code
_entity_poly.pdbx_strand_id
1 'polypeptide(L)'
;MPTNRELRTGLVAASDRLREVNSPDLAAWVDAVLAPRGWAALRATDPDGTAGPNLSVMLDRLARDQIVAAAEAAGTSVTDTVNEGYRSFLAGEYTPRKPVRARYGASAERVNLNVTPVLSLRQQVEEAAGMSAAHVAADYLMRTYKAGPYAGDSAEAPPATGTVRNPQVPRAVRDQIRARAKAAGRMVTDDVNEGFQQYLAGEFTPDAPVWSDTSDVVNLRINPNDDLYVQVASAKGLRPLQIAIAYLLHKYDVDLGASK
;
A
#
# COMPACT_ATOMS: atom_id res chain seq x y z
N MET A 1 -6.91 -21.34 -23.55
CA MET A 1 -7.15 -20.14 -24.39
C MET A 1 -6.45 -20.37 -25.72
N PRO A 2 -7.13 -20.17 -26.86
CA PRO A 2 -6.46 -20.23 -28.16
C PRO A 2 -5.38 -19.15 -28.26
N THR A 3 -4.27 -19.47 -28.91
CA THR A 3 -3.21 -18.49 -29.23
C THR A 3 -3.72 -17.47 -30.25
N ASN A 4 -3.08 -16.30 -30.32
CA ASN A 4 -3.43 -15.27 -31.32
C ASN A 4 -3.41 -15.80 -32.77
N ARG A 5 -2.52 -16.75 -33.07
CA ARG A 5 -2.42 -17.39 -34.38
C ARG A 5 -3.63 -18.28 -34.65
N GLU A 6 -4.01 -19.12 -33.68
CA GLU A 6 -5.20 -19.98 -33.77
C GLU A 6 -6.49 -19.16 -33.89
N LEU A 7 -6.61 -18.07 -33.14
CA LEU A 7 -7.73 -17.14 -33.21
C LEU A 7 -7.87 -16.53 -34.60
N ARG A 8 -6.76 -16.04 -35.19
CA ARG A 8 -6.76 -15.51 -36.56
C ARG A 8 -7.15 -16.57 -37.58
N THR A 9 -6.59 -17.78 -37.48
CA THR A 9 -6.95 -18.90 -38.36
C THR A 9 -8.42 -19.28 -38.23
N GLY A 10 -8.97 -19.32 -37.00
CA GLY A 10 -10.37 -19.59 -36.75
C GLY A 10 -11.31 -18.53 -37.34
N LEU A 11 -10.96 -17.25 -37.23
CA LEU A 11 -11.74 -16.16 -37.83
C LEU A 11 -11.73 -16.19 -39.37
N VAL A 12 -10.59 -16.55 -39.98
CA VAL A 12 -10.51 -16.76 -41.43
C VAL A 12 -11.44 -17.90 -41.86
N ALA A 13 -11.36 -19.05 -41.18
CA ALA A 13 -12.23 -20.19 -41.47
C ALA A 13 -13.72 -19.85 -41.26
N ALA A 14 -14.05 -19.04 -40.24
CA ALA A 14 -15.40 -18.56 -40.02
C ALA A 14 -15.88 -17.65 -41.16
N SER A 15 -15.04 -16.73 -41.65
CA SER A 15 -15.34 -15.90 -42.81
C SER A 15 -15.60 -16.75 -44.07
N ASP A 16 -14.75 -17.74 -44.35
CA ASP A 16 -14.92 -18.65 -45.48
C ASP A 16 -16.22 -19.44 -45.37
N ARG A 17 -16.54 -19.97 -44.18
CA ARG A 17 -17.78 -20.70 -43.93
C ARG A 17 -19.02 -19.82 -44.14
N LEU A 18 -18.98 -18.54 -43.75
CA LEU A 18 -20.07 -17.59 -43.96
C LEU A 18 -20.35 -17.37 -45.45
N ARG A 19 -19.31 -17.38 -46.31
CA ARG A 19 -19.49 -17.32 -47.76
C ARG A 19 -20.13 -18.59 -48.31
N GLU A 20 -19.73 -19.77 -47.82
CA GLU A 20 -20.32 -21.06 -48.24
C GLU A 20 -21.82 -21.17 -47.92
N VAL A 21 -22.25 -20.64 -46.77
CA VAL A 21 -23.67 -20.63 -46.38
C VAL A 21 -24.45 -19.43 -46.95
N ASN A 22 -23.92 -18.79 -47.99
CA ASN A 22 -24.55 -17.70 -48.74
C ASN A 22 -24.86 -16.46 -47.86
N SER A 23 -23.97 -16.16 -46.90
CA SER A 23 -24.03 -14.97 -46.03
C SER A 23 -22.81 -14.04 -46.25
N PRO A 24 -22.61 -13.51 -47.48
CA PRO A 24 -21.41 -12.74 -47.83
C PRO A 24 -21.27 -11.44 -47.03
N ASP A 25 -22.38 -10.82 -46.63
CA ASP A 25 -22.37 -9.59 -45.84
C ASP A 25 -21.78 -9.83 -44.44
N LEU A 26 -22.06 -10.98 -43.81
CA LEU A 26 -21.48 -11.35 -42.53
C LEU A 26 -19.99 -11.67 -42.65
N ALA A 27 -19.59 -12.35 -43.73
CA ALA A 27 -18.18 -12.61 -44.01
C ALA A 27 -17.39 -11.30 -44.15
N ALA A 28 -17.95 -10.29 -44.82
CA ALA A 28 -17.32 -8.98 -44.99
C ALA A 28 -17.05 -8.27 -43.64
N TRP A 29 -17.93 -8.42 -42.65
CA TRP A 29 -17.67 -7.89 -41.29
C TRP A 29 -16.51 -8.61 -40.59
N VAL A 30 -16.43 -9.93 -40.72
CA VAL A 30 -15.30 -10.71 -40.15
C VAL A 30 -13.99 -10.32 -40.84
N ASP A 31 -14.00 -10.17 -42.16
CA ASP A 31 -12.85 -9.71 -42.94
C ASP A 31 -12.41 -8.30 -42.52
N ALA A 32 -13.36 -7.39 -42.27
CA ALA A 32 -13.08 -6.04 -41.80
C ALA A 32 -12.36 -6.05 -40.44
N VAL A 33 -12.71 -6.98 -39.54
CA VAL A 33 -11.99 -7.17 -38.26
C VAL A 33 -10.59 -7.77 -38.48
N LEU A 34 -10.44 -8.69 -39.43
CA LEU A 34 -9.16 -9.35 -39.77
C LEU A 34 -8.16 -8.45 -40.51
N ALA A 35 -8.64 -7.40 -41.16
CA ALA A 35 -7.84 -6.41 -41.87
C ALA A 35 -6.86 -5.68 -40.93
N PRO A 36 -5.75 -5.10 -41.44
CA PRO A 36 -4.88 -4.27 -40.63
C PRO A 36 -5.67 -3.15 -39.93
N ARG A 37 -5.51 -3.05 -38.60
CA ARG A 37 -6.25 -2.11 -37.73
C ARG A 37 -7.77 -2.36 -37.60
N GLY A 38 -8.31 -3.43 -38.19
CA GLY A 38 -9.73 -3.80 -38.07
C GLY A 38 -10.18 -3.97 -36.62
N TRP A 39 -9.40 -4.71 -35.84
CA TRP A 39 -9.62 -4.84 -34.39
C TRP A 39 -9.58 -3.52 -33.63
N ALA A 40 -8.70 -2.59 -34.03
CA ALA A 40 -8.61 -1.27 -33.39
C ALA A 40 -9.83 -0.40 -33.73
N ALA A 41 -10.34 -0.50 -34.97
CA ALA A 41 -11.57 0.17 -35.37
C ALA A 41 -12.79 -0.37 -34.61
N LEU A 42 -12.89 -1.70 -34.46
CA LEU A 42 -13.94 -2.32 -33.64
C LEU A 42 -13.86 -1.88 -32.18
N ARG A 43 -12.66 -1.87 -31.59
CA ARG A 43 -12.45 -1.39 -30.22
C ARG A 43 -12.80 0.10 -30.04
N ALA A 44 -12.65 0.91 -31.09
CA ALA A 44 -13.04 2.32 -31.03
C ALA A 44 -14.57 2.51 -31.04
N THR A 45 -15.33 1.52 -31.51
CA THR A 45 -16.81 1.52 -31.45
C THR A 45 -17.35 1.02 -30.12
N ASP A 46 -16.50 0.45 -29.27
CA ASP A 46 -16.89 0.04 -27.94
C ASP A 46 -17.28 1.32 -27.15
N PRO A 47 -18.53 1.46 -26.67
CA PRO A 47 -18.95 2.63 -25.89
C PRO A 47 -18.14 2.78 -24.58
N ASP A 48 -17.50 1.68 -24.17
CA ASP A 48 -16.56 1.59 -23.05
C ASP A 48 -15.08 1.66 -23.51
N GLY A 49 -14.77 1.96 -24.77
CA GLY A 49 -13.48 1.64 -25.39
C GLY A 49 -12.50 2.79 -25.60
N THR A 50 -12.93 4.05 -25.45
CA THR A 50 -12.00 5.17 -25.62
C THR A 50 -11.15 5.32 -24.37
N ALA A 51 -9.89 4.87 -24.48
CA ALA A 51 -8.87 5.14 -23.49
C ALA A 51 -8.87 6.66 -23.18
N GLY A 52 -9.12 6.99 -21.92
CA GLY A 52 -9.17 8.36 -21.47
C GLY A 52 -7.78 9.00 -21.43
N PRO A 53 -7.73 10.31 -21.18
CA PRO A 53 -6.47 11.00 -20.90
C PRO A 53 -5.76 10.35 -19.70
N ASN A 54 -4.44 10.50 -19.68
CA ASN A 54 -3.60 9.98 -18.59
C ASN A 54 -4.15 10.42 -17.21
N LEU A 55 -4.41 9.43 -16.36
CA LEU A 55 -4.79 9.60 -14.96
C LEU A 55 -3.56 9.33 -14.10
N SER A 56 -3.13 10.34 -13.35
CA SER A 56 -2.04 10.23 -12.39
C SER A 56 -2.58 9.77 -11.04
N VAL A 57 -2.24 8.53 -10.66
CA VAL A 57 -2.59 7.94 -9.37
C VAL A 57 -1.40 8.09 -8.43
N MET A 58 -1.48 9.03 -7.50
CA MET A 58 -0.41 9.24 -6.51
C MET A 58 -0.42 8.08 -5.51
N LEU A 59 0.72 7.45 -5.24
CA LEU A 59 0.88 6.32 -4.32
C LEU A 59 2.18 6.44 -3.54
N ASP A 60 2.36 5.68 -2.47
CA ASP A 60 3.68 5.49 -1.85
C ASP A 60 4.57 4.68 -2.82
N ARG A 61 5.87 5.02 -2.90
CA ARG A 61 6.82 4.36 -3.83
C ARG A 61 6.78 2.84 -3.71
N LEU A 62 6.86 2.32 -2.48
CA LEU A 62 6.83 0.89 -2.23
C LEU A 62 5.53 0.24 -2.75
N ALA A 63 4.37 0.85 -2.48
CA ALA A 63 3.09 0.33 -2.94
C ALA A 63 2.99 0.35 -4.48
N ARG A 64 3.47 1.42 -5.13
CA ARG A 64 3.52 1.51 -6.59
C ARG A 64 4.38 0.39 -7.18
N ASP A 65 5.56 0.14 -6.62
CA ASP A 65 6.47 -0.88 -7.16
C ASP A 65 5.92 -2.30 -6.93
N GLN A 66 5.28 -2.55 -5.79
CA GLN A 66 4.55 -3.80 -5.53
C GLN A 66 3.42 -4.02 -6.55
N ILE A 67 2.59 -3.00 -6.82
CA ILE A 67 1.50 -3.07 -7.79
C ILE A 67 2.03 -3.39 -9.19
N VAL A 68 3.08 -2.70 -9.64
CA VAL A 68 3.64 -2.91 -10.99
C VAL A 68 4.24 -4.32 -11.13
N ALA A 69 5.04 -4.75 -10.15
CA ALA A 69 5.63 -6.09 -10.17
C ALA A 69 4.57 -7.20 -10.13
N ALA A 70 3.52 -7.03 -9.32
CA ALA A 70 2.43 -8.01 -9.22
C ALA A 70 1.56 -8.06 -10.48
N ALA A 71 1.29 -6.90 -11.11
CA ALA A 71 0.59 -6.83 -12.39
C ALA A 71 1.37 -7.54 -13.50
N GLU A 72 2.69 -7.29 -13.59
CA GLU A 72 3.59 -7.95 -14.55
C GLU A 72 3.64 -9.46 -14.34
N ALA A 73 3.80 -9.92 -13.09
CA ALA A 73 3.81 -11.33 -12.75
C ALA A 73 2.47 -12.04 -13.08
N ALA A 74 1.36 -11.33 -12.95
CA ALA A 74 0.04 -11.83 -13.31
C ALA A 74 -0.25 -11.76 -14.83
N GLY A 75 0.62 -11.12 -15.63
CA GLY A 75 0.37 -10.86 -17.04
C GLY A 75 -0.84 -9.96 -17.29
N THR A 76 -1.16 -9.06 -16.34
CA THR A 76 -2.30 -8.14 -16.41
C THR A 76 -1.84 -6.69 -16.55
N SER A 77 -2.68 -5.86 -17.18
CA SER A 77 -2.44 -4.42 -17.28
C SER A 77 -3.00 -3.71 -16.05
N VAL A 78 -2.18 -2.86 -15.41
CA VAL A 78 -2.63 -1.98 -14.31
C VAL A 78 -3.85 -1.15 -14.74
N THR A 79 -3.90 -0.69 -15.99
CA THR A 79 -5.04 0.08 -16.52
C THR A 79 -6.30 -0.77 -16.60
N ASP A 80 -6.19 -2.04 -17.00
CA ASP A 80 -7.34 -2.94 -17.09
C ASP A 80 -7.90 -3.25 -15.70
N THR A 81 -7.03 -3.43 -14.71
CA THR A 81 -7.43 -3.59 -13.30
C THR A 81 -8.09 -2.33 -12.73
N VAL A 82 -7.67 -1.13 -13.14
CA VAL A 82 -8.38 0.11 -12.77
C VAL A 82 -9.78 0.14 -13.38
N ASN A 83 -9.94 -0.24 -14.65
CA ASN A 83 -11.25 -0.29 -15.30
C ASN A 83 -12.16 -1.33 -14.63
N GLU A 84 -11.63 -2.49 -14.24
CA GLU A 84 -12.34 -3.48 -13.43
C GLU A 84 -12.78 -2.88 -12.08
N GLY A 85 -11.88 -2.22 -11.38
CA GLY A 85 -12.20 -1.55 -10.11
C GLY A 85 -13.28 -0.49 -10.21
N TYR A 86 -13.30 0.28 -11.31
CA TYR A 86 -14.39 1.23 -11.58
C TYR A 86 -15.72 0.54 -11.80
N ARG A 87 -15.76 -0.56 -12.56
CA ARG A 87 -17.00 -1.33 -12.76
C ARG A 87 -17.50 -1.92 -11.44
N SER A 88 -16.64 -2.56 -10.66
CA SER A 88 -17.01 -3.12 -9.35
C SER A 88 -17.48 -2.04 -8.36
N PHE A 89 -16.90 -0.84 -8.41
CA PHE A 89 -17.36 0.29 -7.60
C PHE A 89 -18.77 0.74 -8.01
N LEU A 90 -19.00 0.97 -9.30
CA LEU A 90 -20.29 1.40 -9.83
C LEU A 90 -21.40 0.35 -9.62
N ALA A 91 -21.03 -0.93 -9.61
CA ALA A 91 -21.93 -2.04 -9.29
C ALA A 91 -22.21 -2.21 -7.78
N GLY A 92 -21.50 -1.49 -6.90
CA GLY A 92 -21.63 -1.61 -5.44
C GLY A 92 -20.98 -2.87 -4.86
N GLU A 93 -20.21 -3.62 -5.66
CA GLU A 93 -19.46 -4.81 -5.23
C GLU A 93 -18.19 -4.44 -4.45
N TYR A 94 -17.75 -3.20 -4.62
CA TYR A 94 -16.54 -2.67 -4.01
C TYR A 94 -16.78 -1.27 -3.46
N THR A 95 -16.39 -1.07 -2.20
CA THR A 95 -16.43 0.24 -1.55
C THR A 95 -15.00 0.64 -1.14
N PRO A 96 -14.44 1.72 -1.72
CA PRO A 96 -13.10 2.17 -1.39
C PRO A 96 -13.00 2.68 0.05
N ARG A 97 -11.88 2.43 0.71
CA ARG A 97 -11.58 3.00 2.03
C ARG A 97 -11.52 4.53 1.92
N LYS A 98 -12.01 5.23 2.94
CA LYS A 98 -11.87 6.69 2.99
C LYS A 98 -10.38 7.07 3.07
N PRO A 99 -9.93 8.08 2.29
CA PRO A 99 -8.55 8.53 2.37
C PRO A 99 -8.22 8.99 3.79
N VAL A 100 -7.22 8.36 4.41
CA VAL A 100 -6.69 8.80 5.70
C VAL A 100 -5.65 9.87 5.43
N ARG A 101 -5.83 11.07 6.01
CA ARG A 101 -4.79 12.10 5.94
C ARG A 101 -3.55 11.60 6.67
N ALA A 102 -2.45 11.47 5.93
CA ALA A 102 -1.16 11.18 6.52
C ALA A 102 -0.81 12.26 7.55
N ARG A 103 -0.21 11.84 8.67
CA ARG A 103 0.26 12.77 9.69
C ARG A 103 1.44 13.58 9.16
N TYR A 104 1.52 14.83 9.59
CA TYR A 104 2.59 15.74 9.17
C TYR A 104 3.97 15.15 9.48
N GLY A 105 4.84 15.04 8.47
CA GLY A 105 6.20 14.51 8.60
C GLY A 105 6.34 12.99 8.57
N ALA A 106 5.25 12.23 8.48
CA ALA A 106 5.25 10.76 8.39
C ALA A 106 4.84 10.24 7.01
N SER A 107 4.71 11.13 6.01
CA SER A 107 4.36 10.70 4.65
C SER A 107 5.55 9.98 4.03
N ALA A 108 5.35 8.70 3.71
CA ALA A 108 6.26 7.97 2.83
C ALA A 108 6.46 8.74 1.51
N GLU A 109 7.58 8.48 0.84
CA GLU A 109 7.85 9.08 -0.45
C GLU A 109 6.75 8.70 -1.45
N ARG A 110 6.10 9.72 -2.01
CA ARG A 110 4.99 9.54 -2.95
C ARG A 110 5.44 9.69 -4.39
N VAL A 111 4.94 8.82 -5.25
CA VAL A 111 5.22 8.78 -6.68
C VAL A 111 3.91 8.64 -7.47
N ASN A 112 3.93 9.09 -8.73
CA ASN A 112 2.79 8.97 -9.63
C ASN A 112 2.83 7.63 -10.39
N LEU A 113 1.71 6.90 -10.35
CA LEU A 113 1.41 5.78 -11.23
C LEU A 113 0.45 6.27 -12.31
N ASN A 114 0.93 6.31 -13.56
CA ASN A 114 0.19 6.80 -14.71
C ASN A 114 -0.61 5.65 -15.35
N VAL A 115 -1.93 5.84 -15.50
CA VAL A 115 -2.85 4.86 -16.12
C VAL A 115 -3.80 5.57 -17.08
N THR A 116 -4.36 4.85 -18.07
CA THR A 116 -5.26 5.43 -19.07
C THR A 116 -6.63 4.72 -19.05
N PRO A 117 -7.41 4.86 -17.97
CA PRO A 117 -8.69 4.18 -17.84
C PRO A 117 -9.69 4.72 -18.85
N VAL A 118 -10.76 3.97 -19.07
CA VAL A 118 -11.88 4.37 -19.93
C VAL A 118 -12.49 5.67 -19.42
N LEU A 119 -12.62 6.67 -20.30
CA LEU A 119 -13.07 8.01 -19.91
C LEU A 119 -14.49 8.00 -19.32
N SER A 120 -15.41 7.26 -19.94
CA SER A 120 -16.80 7.17 -19.49
C SER A 120 -16.91 6.54 -18.09
N LEU A 121 -16.18 5.45 -17.83
CA LEU A 121 -16.11 4.85 -16.49
C LEU A 121 -15.55 5.82 -15.46
N ARG A 122 -14.45 6.50 -15.78
CA ARG A 122 -13.85 7.48 -14.89
C ARG A 122 -14.85 8.58 -14.51
N GLN A 123 -15.56 9.14 -15.48
CA GLN A 123 -16.55 10.20 -15.26
C GLN A 123 -17.70 9.72 -14.35
N GLN A 124 -18.23 8.51 -14.61
CA GLN A 124 -19.27 7.91 -13.76
C GLN A 124 -18.80 7.70 -12.32
N VAL A 125 -17.54 7.28 -12.11
CA VAL A 125 -16.98 7.12 -10.77
C VAL A 125 -16.82 8.46 -10.06
N GLU A 126 -16.33 9.50 -10.74
CA GLU A 126 -16.19 10.85 -10.17
C GLU A 126 -17.55 11.43 -9.72
N GLU A 127 -18.62 11.14 -10.47
CA GLU A 127 -19.99 11.56 -10.14
C GLU A 127 -20.57 10.76 -8.96
N ALA A 128 -20.39 9.45 -8.93
CA ALA A 128 -20.99 8.57 -7.92
C ALA A 128 -20.26 8.55 -6.57
N ALA A 129 -18.93 8.71 -6.54
CA ALA A 129 -18.13 8.35 -5.37
C ALA A 129 -18.03 9.43 -4.28
N GLY A 130 -18.33 10.69 -4.60
CA GLY A 130 -18.03 11.82 -3.71
C GLY A 130 -16.53 11.94 -3.38
N MET A 131 -15.66 11.29 -4.15
CA MET A 131 -14.20 11.29 -4.05
C MET A 131 -13.59 11.16 -5.44
N SER A 132 -12.29 11.42 -5.58
CA SER A 132 -11.65 11.37 -6.91
C SER A 132 -11.56 9.95 -7.44
N ALA A 133 -11.75 9.77 -8.75
CA ALA A 133 -11.55 8.47 -9.39
C ALA A 133 -10.09 7.96 -9.27
N ALA A 134 -9.11 8.86 -9.10
CA ALA A 134 -7.75 8.49 -8.75
C ALA A 134 -7.66 7.77 -7.39
N HIS A 135 -8.47 8.17 -6.41
CA HIS A 135 -8.51 7.51 -5.10
C HIS A 135 -9.14 6.11 -5.20
N VAL A 136 -10.26 5.98 -5.92
CA VAL A 136 -10.90 4.68 -6.16
C VAL A 136 -9.93 3.72 -6.87
N ALA A 137 -9.22 4.21 -7.89
CA ALA A 137 -8.19 3.46 -8.60
C ALA A 137 -7.04 3.03 -7.67
N ALA A 138 -6.50 3.96 -6.87
CA ALA A 138 -5.43 3.68 -5.92
C ALA A 138 -5.83 2.56 -4.94
N ASP A 139 -6.98 2.70 -4.29
CA ASP A 139 -7.44 1.77 -3.27
C ASP A 139 -7.73 0.38 -3.86
N TYR A 140 -8.31 0.32 -5.06
CA TYR A 140 -8.60 -0.96 -5.72
C TYR A 140 -7.31 -1.66 -6.13
N LEU A 141 -6.35 -0.96 -6.72
CA LEU A 141 -5.04 -1.52 -7.06
C LEU A 141 -4.32 -2.06 -5.82
N MET A 142 -4.32 -1.30 -4.72
CA MET A 142 -3.71 -1.74 -3.46
C MET A 142 -4.41 -2.98 -2.90
N ARG A 143 -5.75 -3.05 -2.95
CA ARG A 143 -6.51 -4.24 -2.55
C ARG A 143 -6.18 -5.45 -3.41
N THR A 144 -6.25 -5.31 -4.73
CA THR A 144 -6.08 -6.41 -5.69
C THR A 144 -4.69 -7.02 -5.62
N TYR A 145 -3.66 -6.17 -5.53
CA TYR A 145 -2.27 -6.61 -5.49
C TYR A 145 -1.69 -6.74 -4.08
N LYS A 146 -2.53 -6.64 -3.03
CA LYS A 146 -2.13 -6.70 -1.62
C LYS A 146 -0.92 -5.79 -1.34
N ALA A 147 -1.06 -4.52 -1.70
CA ALA A 147 -0.06 -3.48 -1.50
C ALA A 147 -0.54 -2.43 -0.48
N GLY A 148 0.39 -1.65 0.04
CA GLY A 148 0.08 -0.57 0.98
C GLY A 148 -0.72 -1.06 2.19
N PRO A 149 -1.89 -0.48 2.52
CA PRO A 149 -2.72 -0.90 3.66
C PRO A 149 -3.35 -2.30 3.55
N TYR A 150 -3.15 -3.01 2.44
CA TYR A 150 -3.69 -4.34 2.17
C TYR A 150 -2.61 -5.42 2.05
N ALA A 151 -1.33 -5.09 2.24
CA ALA A 151 -0.30 -6.12 2.23
C ALA A 151 -0.52 -7.08 3.40
N GLY A 152 -0.49 -8.40 3.15
CA GLY A 152 -0.69 -9.40 4.21
C GLY A 152 0.30 -9.27 5.36
N ASP A 153 1.48 -8.72 5.05
CA ASP A 153 2.55 -8.39 6.00
C ASP A 153 2.68 -6.88 6.23
N SER A 154 1.74 -6.06 5.76
CA SER A 154 1.68 -4.67 6.24
C SER A 154 1.37 -4.77 7.72
N ALA A 155 2.44 -4.61 8.51
CA ALA A 155 2.38 -4.33 9.93
C ALA A 155 1.15 -3.46 10.13
N GLU A 156 0.22 -3.98 10.93
CA GLU A 156 -0.97 -3.31 11.42
C GLU A 156 -0.73 -1.80 11.42
N ALA A 157 -1.54 -1.04 10.66
CA ALA A 157 -1.29 0.38 10.39
C ALA A 157 -0.67 1.03 11.63
N PRO A 158 0.52 1.67 11.53
CA PRO A 158 1.35 1.94 12.69
C PRO A 158 0.50 2.52 13.81
N PRO A 159 0.53 1.91 15.01
CA PRO A 159 -0.47 2.16 16.02
C PRO A 159 -0.52 3.65 16.30
N ALA A 160 -1.75 4.19 16.40
CA ALA A 160 -1.96 5.63 16.47
C ALA A 160 -1.08 6.23 17.57
N THR A 161 -0.22 7.20 17.25
CA THR A 161 0.61 7.87 18.26
C THR A 161 -0.29 8.45 19.34
N GLY A 162 0.05 8.19 20.59
CA GLY A 162 -0.64 8.73 21.75
C GLY A 162 0.04 9.97 22.29
N THR A 163 -0.16 10.18 23.58
CA THR A 163 0.29 11.34 24.33
C THR A 163 1.83 11.42 24.37
N VAL A 164 2.37 12.65 24.30
CA VAL A 164 3.81 12.89 24.45
C VAL A 164 4.27 12.44 25.84
N ARG A 165 5.29 11.58 25.89
CA ARG A 165 6.00 11.18 27.11
C ARG A 165 7.47 11.57 27.01
N ASN A 166 8.06 11.90 28.15
CA ASN A 166 9.44 12.38 28.25
C ASN A 166 10.22 11.58 29.32
N PRO A 167 10.47 10.28 29.12
CA PRO A 167 11.38 9.55 29.98
C PRO A 167 12.76 10.22 30.01
N GLN A 168 13.38 10.23 31.18
CA GLN A 168 14.74 10.73 31.37
C GLN A 168 15.75 9.60 31.14
N VAL A 169 16.72 9.85 30.26
CA VAL A 169 17.84 8.94 29.94
C VAL A 169 19.13 9.74 29.85
N PRO A 170 20.32 9.13 30.07
CA PRO A 170 21.58 9.80 29.84
C PRO A 170 21.68 10.36 28.42
N ARG A 171 22.27 11.54 28.25
CA ARG A 171 22.39 12.21 26.94
C ARG A 171 23.06 11.33 25.89
N ALA A 172 24.15 10.66 26.27
CA ALA A 172 24.87 9.75 25.40
C ALA A 172 23.95 8.63 24.87
N VAL A 173 23.14 8.03 25.75
CA VAL A 173 22.17 6.98 25.38
C VAL A 173 21.10 7.54 24.42
N ARG A 174 20.51 8.70 24.73
CA ARG A 174 19.51 9.34 23.86
C ARG A 174 20.05 9.56 22.45
N ASP A 175 21.26 10.09 22.36
CA ASP A 175 21.87 10.49 21.09
C ASP A 175 22.24 9.24 20.27
N GLN A 176 22.70 8.16 20.91
CA GLN A 176 22.92 6.87 20.25
C GLN A 176 21.62 6.25 19.71
N ILE A 177 20.56 6.20 20.52
CA ILE A 177 19.24 5.69 20.09
C ILE A 177 18.76 6.46 18.86
N ARG A 178 18.80 7.80 18.90
CA ARG A 178 18.36 8.64 17.78
C ARG A 178 19.20 8.46 16.52
N ALA A 179 20.52 8.35 16.67
CA ALA A 179 21.41 8.14 15.54
C ALA A 179 21.15 6.78 14.87
N ARG A 180 21.03 5.71 15.65
CA ARG A 180 20.78 4.35 15.13
C ARG A 180 19.38 4.22 14.53
N ALA A 181 18.35 4.80 15.16
CA ALA A 181 17.01 4.84 14.59
C ALA A 181 16.96 5.58 13.24
N LYS A 182 17.61 6.76 13.17
CA LYS A 182 17.73 7.52 11.92
C LYS A 182 18.48 6.73 10.83
N ALA A 183 19.57 6.05 11.19
CA ALA A 183 20.33 5.22 10.25
C ALA A 183 19.50 4.05 9.70
N ALA A 184 18.60 3.49 10.51
CA ALA A 184 17.64 2.46 10.09
C ALA A 184 16.42 3.02 9.34
N GLY A 185 16.28 4.35 9.21
CA GLY A 185 15.09 4.97 8.62
C GLY A 185 13.82 4.80 9.46
N ARG A 186 13.94 4.63 10.79
CA ARG A 186 12.84 4.36 11.70
C ARG A 186 12.62 5.51 12.70
N MET A 187 11.39 5.63 13.20
CA MET A 187 11.07 6.55 14.29
C MET A 187 11.16 5.82 15.63
N VAL A 188 11.81 6.44 16.61
CA VAL A 188 11.94 5.90 17.98
C VAL A 188 10.57 5.54 18.58
N THR A 189 9.53 6.34 18.31
CA THR A 189 8.16 6.07 18.78
C THR A 189 7.60 4.76 18.24
N ASP A 190 7.87 4.42 16.97
CA ASP A 190 7.35 3.19 16.36
C ASP A 190 8.03 1.98 16.99
N ASP A 191 9.32 2.07 17.28
CA ASP A 191 10.05 1.01 17.99
C ASP A 191 9.59 0.85 19.43
N VAL A 192 9.18 1.93 20.11
CA VAL A 192 8.57 1.81 21.43
C VAL A 192 7.26 1.02 21.38
N ASN A 193 6.41 1.27 20.38
CA ASN A 193 5.17 0.53 20.22
C ASN A 193 5.43 -0.95 19.90
N GLU A 194 6.42 -1.23 19.05
CA GLU A 194 6.89 -2.59 18.77
C GLU A 194 7.38 -3.29 20.06
N GLY A 195 8.16 -2.59 20.89
CA GLY A 195 8.61 -3.12 22.18
C GLY A 195 7.47 -3.41 23.15
N PHE A 196 6.42 -2.59 23.15
CA PHE A 196 5.21 -2.84 23.93
C PHE A 196 4.46 -4.09 23.44
N GLN A 197 4.32 -4.26 22.14
CA GLN A 197 3.69 -5.44 21.55
C GLN A 197 4.48 -6.72 21.89
N GLN A 198 5.81 -6.71 21.71
CA GLN A 198 6.64 -7.87 22.05
C GLN A 198 6.63 -8.20 23.54
N TYR A 199 6.59 -7.19 24.42
CA TYR A 199 6.44 -7.40 25.85
C TYR A 199 5.09 -8.05 26.19
N LEU A 200 3.99 -7.55 25.63
CA LEU A 200 2.65 -8.12 25.85
C LEU A 200 2.51 -9.53 25.28
N ALA A 201 3.23 -9.84 24.19
CA ALA A 201 3.31 -11.18 23.61
C ALA A 201 4.23 -12.14 24.40
N GLY A 202 5.01 -11.64 25.37
CA GLY A 202 6.00 -12.43 26.09
C GLY A 202 7.27 -12.74 25.30
N GLU A 203 7.46 -12.12 24.15
CA GLU A 203 8.63 -12.27 23.26
C GLU A 203 9.82 -11.44 23.73
N PHE A 204 9.57 -10.38 24.50
CA PHE A 204 10.59 -9.51 25.06
C PHE A 204 10.46 -9.45 26.58
N THR A 205 11.54 -9.81 27.30
CA THR A 205 11.63 -9.69 28.76
C THR A 205 12.59 -8.54 29.11
N PRO A 206 12.07 -7.40 29.62
CA PRO A 206 12.88 -6.20 29.85
C PRO A 206 13.65 -6.27 31.17
N ASP A 207 14.94 -5.93 31.12
CA ASP A 207 15.70 -5.57 32.31
C ASP A 207 15.53 -4.08 32.63
N ALA A 208 15.41 -3.75 33.92
CA ALA A 208 15.27 -2.36 34.33
C ALA A 208 16.54 -1.58 33.99
N PRO A 209 16.48 -0.52 33.17
CA PRO A 209 17.65 0.31 32.92
C PRO A 209 18.03 1.04 34.21
N VAL A 210 19.29 0.90 34.61
CA VAL A 210 19.87 1.58 35.77
C VAL A 210 20.95 2.53 35.28
N TRP A 211 20.85 3.79 35.71
CA TRP A 211 21.81 4.84 35.39
C TRP A 211 22.62 5.19 36.63
N SER A 212 23.87 5.64 36.46
CA SER A 212 24.61 6.27 37.55
C SER A 212 23.95 7.61 37.93
N ASP A 213 23.90 7.94 39.22
CA ASP A 213 23.39 9.21 39.75
C ASP A 213 24.15 10.44 39.20
N THR A 214 25.38 10.25 38.69
CA THR A 214 26.19 11.32 38.09
C THR A 214 25.92 11.53 36.59
N SER A 215 24.95 10.83 36.01
CA SER A 215 24.67 10.91 34.57
C SER A 215 23.99 12.22 34.18
N ASP A 216 24.42 12.85 33.08
CA ASP A 216 23.69 13.98 32.47
C ASP A 216 22.40 13.47 31.81
N VAL A 217 21.31 13.50 32.57
CA VAL A 217 20.00 13.03 32.12
C VAL A 217 19.23 14.08 31.32
N VAL A 218 18.61 13.63 30.24
CA VAL A 218 17.83 14.46 29.32
C VAL A 218 16.53 13.75 28.93
N ASN A 219 15.53 14.54 28.52
CA ASN A 219 14.27 13.99 28.04
C ASN A 219 14.44 13.32 26.66
N LEU A 220 14.01 12.07 26.55
CA LEU A 220 13.78 11.38 25.28
C LEU A 220 12.30 11.47 24.94
N ARG A 221 11.92 12.47 24.14
CA ARG A 221 10.53 12.65 23.68
C ARG A 221 10.07 11.47 22.83
N ILE A 222 9.03 10.78 23.26
CA ILE A 222 8.36 9.66 22.56
C ILE A 222 6.84 9.83 22.62
N ASN A 223 6.12 9.22 21.68
CA ASN A 223 4.66 9.34 21.57
C ASN A 223 4.00 7.96 21.40
N PRO A 224 4.20 7.02 22.35
CA PRO A 224 3.66 5.68 22.22
C PRO A 224 2.13 5.72 22.09
N ASN A 225 1.55 4.71 21.46
CA ASN A 225 0.11 4.54 21.40
C ASN A 225 -0.48 4.44 22.81
N ASP A 226 -1.53 5.23 23.09
CA ASP A 226 -2.08 5.33 24.44
C ASP A 226 -2.76 4.03 24.89
N ASP A 227 -3.39 3.28 23.98
CA ASP A 227 -4.02 1.99 24.30
C ASP A 227 -2.97 0.92 24.64
N LEU A 228 -1.90 0.81 23.84
CA LEU A 228 -0.76 -0.06 24.13
C LEU A 228 -0.11 0.33 25.46
N TYR A 229 0.06 1.63 25.72
CA TYR A 229 0.62 2.12 26.97
C TYR A 229 -0.23 1.70 28.18
N VAL A 230 -1.56 1.81 28.10
CA VAL A 230 -2.49 1.41 29.17
C VAL A 230 -2.46 -0.10 29.38
N GLN A 231 -2.40 -0.89 28.31
CA GLN A 231 -2.27 -2.35 28.39
C GLN A 231 -0.98 -2.76 29.09
N VAL A 232 0.17 -2.20 28.68
CA VAL A 232 1.46 -2.44 29.33
C VAL A 232 1.45 -1.99 30.79
N ALA A 233 0.80 -0.87 31.11
CA ALA A 233 0.68 -0.39 32.48
C ALA A 233 -0.13 -1.33 33.39
N SER A 234 -1.05 -2.09 32.79
CA SER A 234 -1.91 -3.05 33.48
C SER A 234 -1.25 -4.44 33.62
N ALA A 235 -0.21 -4.70 32.83
CA ALA A 235 0.59 -5.91 32.94
C ALA A 235 1.50 -5.87 34.18
N LYS A 236 1.76 -7.04 34.78
CA LYS A 236 2.69 -7.15 35.93
C LYS A 236 4.13 -6.94 35.46
N GLY A 237 4.91 -6.11 36.15
CA GLY A 237 6.34 -5.95 35.87
C GLY A 237 6.83 -4.52 36.00
N LEU A 238 7.72 -4.11 35.10
CA LEU A 238 8.27 -2.75 35.03
C LEU A 238 7.23 -1.74 34.53
N ARG A 239 7.46 -0.45 34.82
CA ARG A 239 6.61 0.62 34.28
C ARG A 239 6.75 0.70 32.76
N PRO A 240 5.70 1.11 32.01
CA PRO A 240 5.77 1.18 30.55
C PRO A 240 6.97 1.96 30.02
N LEU A 241 7.33 3.09 30.64
CA LEU A 241 8.49 3.88 30.19
C LEU A 241 9.84 3.16 30.43
N GLN A 242 9.95 2.29 31.44
CA GLN A 242 11.14 1.47 31.65
C GLN A 242 11.25 0.38 30.59
N ILE A 243 10.11 -0.25 30.24
CA ILE A 243 10.02 -1.25 29.17
C ILE A 243 10.39 -0.63 27.82
N ALA A 244 9.85 0.56 27.53
CA ALA A 244 10.15 1.32 26.32
C ALA A 244 11.66 1.59 26.18
N ILE A 245 12.30 2.05 27.26
CA ILE A 245 13.75 2.30 27.23
C ILE A 245 14.53 0.99 27.11
N ALA A 246 14.20 -0.04 27.89
CA ALA A 246 14.88 -1.33 27.84
C ALA A 246 14.84 -1.94 26.43
N TYR A 247 13.69 -1.85 25.77
CA TYR A 247 13.53 -2.32 24.39
C TYR A 247 14.41 -1.54 23.42
N LEU A 248 14.44 -0.20 23.52
CA LEU A 248 15.30 0.62 22.67
C LEU A 248 16.79 0.32 22.88
N LEU A 249 17.22 0.08 24.12
CA LEU A 249 18.60 -0.33 24.41
C LEU A 249 18.95 -1.67 23.79
N HIS A 250 18.07 -2.67 23.94
CA HIS A 250 18.24 -3.99 23.38
C HIS A 250 18.25 -3.96 21.85
N LYS A 251 17.22 -3.39 21.23
CA LYS A 251 17.04 -3.31 19.78
C LYS A 251 18.20 -2.60 19.09
N TYR A 252 18.70 -1.54 19.72
CA TYR A 252 19.78 -0.75 19.16
C TYR A 252 21.15 -1.12 19.70
N ASP A 253 21.30 -2.20 20.47
CA ASP A 253 22.59 -2.63 21.04
C ASP A 253 23.39 -1.45 21.64
N VAL A 254 22.70 -0.67 22.48
CA VAL A 254 23.29 0.49 23.17
C VAL A 254 23.84 0.02 24.50
N ASP A 255 25.16 -0.11 24.56
CA ASP A 255 25.87 -0.40 25.81
C ASP A 255 25.72 0.77 26.78
N LEU A 256 25.34 0.45 28.02
CA LEU A 256 25.21 1.44 29.09
C LEU A 256 26.57 1.85 29.67
N GLY A 257 27.65 1.18 29.25
CA GLY A 257 28.92 1.20 29.94
C GLY A 257 28.77 0.42 31.24
N ALA A 258 29.71 -0.49 31.51
CA ALA A 258 29.69 -1.23 32.77
C ALA A 258 29.71 -0.26 33.96
N SER A 259 28.55 -0.04 34.57
CA SER A 259 28.43 0.55 35.91
C SER A 259 29.11 -0.43 36.86
N LYS A 260 30.41 -0.23 37.11
CA LYS A 260 31.12 -0.84 38.24
C LYS A 260 30.82 -0.07 39.52
#